data_AF-B9XPD6-F1
#
_entry.id   AF-B9XPD6-F1
#
_cell.length_a   1.000
_cell.length_b   1.000
_cell.length_c   1.000
_cell.angle_alpha   90.00
_cell.angle_beta   90.00
_cell.angle_gamma   90.00
#
_symmetry.space_group_name_H-M   'P 1'
#
loop_
_entity.id
_entity.type
_entity.pdbx_description
1 polymer ?
#
loop_
_entity_poly.entity_id
_entity_poly.type
_entity_poly.pdbx_seq_one_letter_code
_entity_poly.pdbx_strand_id
1 'polypeptide(L)'
;MDSEATQSTDLIKLVDWLHKNQKQLIGFVLAIAVIGGGIAFYVANKNRQEVKAGEALSELRPSRATPGTQAPSVPPDAYLKVANEHPGTSAGGQALLLAGGALFEAGKFKEAQAQFDRFLGEHGDSALASQARIGVAASLEAQGEDAQAAAKYQALISSQPNDSVIPQAKSALARLYEKQGKYADALRLYQELTKQGNNDSWSAEAGIQIEELLAKHPELRPVAPVAPTSPMIPKSLPVSTNFAKPANNTTNKP
;
A
#
# COMPACT_ATOMS: atom_id res chain seq x y z
N MET A 1 15.48 -64.77 11.65
CA MET A 1 16.54 -64.75 10.61
C MET A 1 15.94 -64.40 9.24
N ASP A 2 14.77 -63.73 9.22
CA ASP A 2 13.92 -63.62 8.03
C ASP A 2 14.02 -62.26 7.32
N SER A 3 14.53 -61.23 8.02
CA SER A 3 14.74 -59.90 7.44
C SER A 3 15.88 -59.87 6.40
N GLU A 4 16.97 -60.62 6.62
CA GLU A 4 18.12 -60.63 5.69
C GLU A 4 17.81 -61.34 4.37
N ALA A 5 16.99 -62.40 4.40
CA ALA A 5 16.58 -63.14 3.21
C ALA A 5 15.59 -62.35 2.33
N THR A 6 14.68 -61.60 2.96
CA THR A 6 13.70 -60.76 2.26
C THR A 6 14.39 -59.56 1.59
N GLN A 7 15.32 -58.90 2.32
CA GLN A 7 16.10 -57.78 1.79
C GLN A 7 16.97 -58.20 0.59
N SER A 8 17.58 -59.39 0.63
CA SER A 8 18.37 -59.92 -0.49
C SER A 8 17.51 -60.21 -1.73
N THR A 9 16.29 -60.72 -1.55
CA THR A 9 15.37 -61.04 -2.65
C THR A 9 14.83 -59.77 -3.32
N ASP A 10 14.55 -58.74 -2.53
CA ASP A 10 14.10 -57.44 -3.03
C ASP A 10 15.22 -56.72 -3.80
N LEU A 11 16.48 -56.84 -3.36
CA LEU A 11 17.64 -56.30 -4.08
C LEU A 11 17.88 -57.02 -5.42
N ILE A 12 17.71 -58.34 -5.49
CA ILE A 12 17.86 -59.10 -6.74
C ILE A 12 16.77 -58.69 -7.75
N LYS A 13 15.50 -58.61 -7.29
CA LYS A 13 14.39 -58.15 -8.14
C LYS A 13 14.58 -56.71 -8.62
N LEU A 14 15.12 -55.83 -7.77
CA LEU A 14 15.45 -54.46 -8.13
C LEU A 14 16.51 -54.42 -9.24
N VAL A 15 17.56 -55.23 -9.14
CA VAL A 15 18.64 -55.32 -10.14
C VAL A 15 18.12 -55.89 -11.47
N ASP A 16 17.29 -56.93 -11.45
CA ASP A 16 16.71 -57.51 -12.66
C ASP A 16 15.74 -56.53 -13.34
N TRP A 17 14.93 -55.82 -12.56
CA TRP A 17 14.07 -54.76 -13.06
C TRP A 17 14.90 -53.60 -13.65
N LEU A 18 16.01 -53.22 -13.01
CA LEU A 18 16.91 -52.17 -13.50
C LEU A 18 17.54 -52.54 -14.84
N HIS A 19 18.05 -53.77 -14.98
CA HIS A 19 18.58 -54.27 -16.27
C HIS A 19 17.50 -54.28 -17.34
N LYS A 20 16.29 -54.73 -17.00
CA LYS A 20 15.16 -54.78 -17.94
C LYS A 20 14.72 -53.38 -18.39
N ASN A 21 14.78 -52.38 -17.50
CA ASN A 21 14.33 -51.00 -17.76
C ASN A 21 15.47 -50.00 -18.03
N GLN A 22 16.72 -50.46 -18.18
CA GLN A 22 17.91 -49.61 -18.25
C GLN A 22 17.82 -48.55 -19.36
N LYS A 23 17.29 -48.90 -20.54
CA LYS A 23 17.14 -47.95 -21.67
C LYS A 23 16.12 -46.85 -21.38
N GLN A 24 15.02 -47.18 -20.70
CA GLN A 24 14.00 -46.20 -20.31
C GLN A 24 14.51 -45.29 -19.18
N LEU A 25 15.27 -45.84 -18.24
CA LEU A 25 15.89 -45.06 -17.16
C LEU A 25 16.96 -44.10 -17.68
N ILE A 26 17.80 -44.53 -18.62
CA ILE A 26 18.76 -43.64 -19.29
C ILE A 26 18.01 -42.51 -20.02
N GLY A 27 16.92 -42.84 -20.73
CA GLY A 27 16.07 -41.82 -21.37
C GLY A 27 15.48 -40.82 -20.36
N PHE A 28 15.02 -41.30 -19.20
CA PHE A 28 14.47 -40.44 -18.14
C PHE A 28 15.54 -39.54 -17.50
N VAL A 29 16.71 -40.07 -17.20
CA VAL A 29 17.85 -39.28 -16.65
C VAL A 29 18.33 -38.25 -17.66
N LEU A 30 18.43 -38.60 -18.95
CA LEU A 30 18.77 -37.66 -20.01
C LEU A 30 17.71 -36.55 -20.14
N ALA A 31 16.42 -36.90 -20.08
CA ALA A 31 15.34 -35.91 -20.11
C ALA A 31 15.44 -34.94 -18.93
N ILE A 32 15.68 -35.43 -17.71
CA ILE A 32 15.89 -34.58 -16.53
C ILE A 32 17.13 -33.69 -16.71
N ALA A 33 18.24 -34.23 -17.21
CA ALA A 33 19.46 -33.45 -17.43
C ALA A 33 19.25 -32.32 -18.45
N VAL A 34 18.51 -32.58 -19.53
CA VAL A 34 18.15 -31.56 -20.53
C VAL A 34 17.23 -30.50 -19.93
N ILE A 35 16.20 -30.89 -19.18
CA ILE A 35 15.29 -29.95 -18.50
C ILE A 35 16.05 -29.11 -17.48
N GLY A 36 16.85 -29.74 -16.62
CA GLY A 36 17.66 -29.07 -15.60
C GLY A 36 18.69 -28.12 -16.20
N GLY A 37 19.39 -28.55 -17.27
CA GLY A 37 20.31 -27.71 -18.03
C GLY A 37 19.59 -26.53 -18.69
N GLY A 38 18.39 -26.75 -19.25
CA GLY A 38 17.55 -25.70 -19.82
C GLY A 38 17.11 -24.66 -18.79
N ILE A 39 16.65 -25.10 -17.61
CA ILE A 39 16.28 -24.20 -16.50
C ILE A 39 17.51 -23.43 -16.01
N ALA A 40 18.64 -24.09 -15.79
CA ALA A 40 19.87 -23.44 -15.34
C ALA A 40 20.36 -22.40 -16.36
N PHE A 41 20.31 -22.73 -17.66
CA PHE A 41 20.63 -21.80 -18.73
C PHE A 41 19.67 -20.60 -18.75
N TYR A 42 18.36 -20.84 -18.62
CA TYR A 42 17.36 -19.78 -18.57
C TYR A 42 17.57 -18.85 -17.38
N VAL A 43 17.79 -19.40 -16.17
CA VAL A 43 18.06 -18.62 -14.96
C VAL A 43 19.37 -17.85 -15.09
N ALA A 44 20.44 -18.47 -15.58
CA ALA A 44 21.71 -17.79 -15.80
C ALA A 44 21.60 -16.66 -16.82
N ASN A 45 20.84 -16.87 -17.90
CA ASN A 45 20.58 -15.85 -18.91
C ASN A 45 19.76 -14.67 -18.32
N LYS A 46 18.69 -14.96 -17.58
CA LYS A 46 17.89 -13.94 -16.88
C LYS A 46 18.74 -13.15 -15.89
N ASN A 47 19.52 -13.83 -15.05
CA ASN A 47 20.35 -13.18 -14.05
C ASN A 47 21.44 -12.29 -14.67
N ARG A 48 22.03 -12.69 -15.80
CA ARG A 48 22.97 -11.84 -16.55
C ARG A 48 22.32 -10.57 -17.07
N GLN A 49 21.08 -10.67 -17.56
CA GLN A 49 20.33 -9.49 -18.03
C GLN A 49 20.00 -8.54 -16.88
N GLU A 50 19.59 -9.09 -15.72
CA GLU A 50 19.33 -8.30 -14.51
C GLU A 50 20.59 -7.54 -14.04
N VAL A 51 21.76 -8.19 -14.04
CA VAL A 51 23.02 -7.52 -13.64
C VAL A 51 23.34 -6.36 -14.57
N LYS A 52 23.30 -6.57 -15.90
CA LYS A 52 23.57 -5.51 -16.88
C LYS A 52 22.60 -4.33 -16.77
N ALA A 53 21.32 -4.64 -16.59
CA ALA A 53 20.28 -3.63 -16.42
C ALA A 53 20.49 -2.81 -15.13
N GLY A 54 20.87 -3.49 -14.04
CA GLY A 54 21.21 -2.86 -12.77
C GLY A 54 22.45 -1.97 -12.85
N GLU A 55 23.48 -2.40 -13.57
CA GLU A 55 24.67 -1.59 -13.86
C GLU A 55 24.30 -0.32 -14.64
N ALA A 56 23.57 -0.47 -15.75
CA ALA A 56 23.12 0.65 -16.59
C ALA A 56 22.28 1.67 -15.79
N LEU A 57 21.37 1.21 -14.93
CA LEU A 57 20.60 2.10 -14.07
C LEU A 57 21.47 2.79 -13.00
N SER A 58 22.48 2.09 -12.48
CA SER A 58 23.39 2.63 -11.47
C SER A 58 24.31 3.72 -12.03
N GLU A 59 24.73 3.60 -13.29
CA GLU A 59 25.52 4.62 -14.00
C GLU A 59 24.77 5.95 -14.15
N LEU A 60 23.43 5.92 -14.16
CA LEU A 60 22.63 7.13 -14.19
C LEU A 60 22.65 7.90 -12.87
N ARG A 61 23.10 7.32 -11.75
CA ARG A 61 23.21 8.07 -10.50
C ARG A 61 24.22 9.20 -10.67
N PRO A 62 23.83 10.47 -10.47
CA PRO A 62 24.76 11.57 -10.56
C PRO A 62 25.91 11.34 -9.57
N SER A 63 27.13 11.37 -10.09
CA SER A 63 28.35 11.29 -9.29
C SER A 63 28.32 12.35 -8.21
N ARG A 64 28.53 11.94 -6.94
CA ARG A 64 28.41 12.73 -5.68
C ARG A 64 28.19 14.23 -5.86
N ALA A 65 27.01 14.69 -5.44
CA ALA A 65 26.75 16.10 -5.24
C ALA A 65 27.79 16.72 -4.30
N THR A 66 28.37 17.85 -4.71
CA THR A 66 29.12 18.74 -3.82
C THR A 66 28.18 19.26 -2.71
N PRO A 67 28.63 19.32 -1.44
CA PRO A 67 27.83 19.94 -0.39
C PRO A 67 27.39 21.35 -0.81
N GLY A 68 26.08 21.59 -0.85
CA GLY A 68 25.49 22.89 -1.20
C GLY A 68 25.06 23.07 -2.67
N THR A 69 25.25 22.07 -3.54
CA THR A 69 24.71 22.09 -4.93
C THR A 69 23.63 21.03 -5.07
N GLN A 70 22.45 21.38 -5.59
CA GLN A 70 21.45 20.39 -5.98
C GLN A 70 22.06 19.49 -7.05
N ALA A 71 22.05 18.18 -6.83
CA ALA A 71 22.51 17.23 -7.83
C ALA A 71 21.71 17.46 -9.13
N PRO A 72 22.35 17.48 -10.31
CA PRO A 72 21.61 17.54 -11.56
C PRO A 72 20.64 16.35 -11.61
N SER A 73 19.36 16.64 -11.85
CA SER A 73 18.35 15.61 -12.06
C SER A 73 18.66 14.85 -13.35
N VAL A 74 18.53 13.53 -13.29
CA VAL A 74 18.74 12.67 -14.46
C VAL A 74 17.60 12.91 -15.44
N PRO A 75 17.88 13.21 -16.73
CA PRO A 75 16.83 13.48 -17.70
C PRO A 75 15.99 12.21 -17.93
N PRO A 76 14.67 12.35 -18.19
CA PRO A 76 13.80 11.19 -18.40
C PRO A 76 14.26 10.27 -19.52
N ASP A 77 14.83 10.82 -20.60
CA ASP A 77 15.33 10.08 -21.76
C ASP A 77 16.42 9.06 -21.39
N ALA A 78 17.24 9.37 -20.38
CA ALA A 78 18.28 8.45 -19.92
C ALA A 78 17.68 7.21 -19.23
N TYR A 79 16.64 7.40 -18.42
CA TYR A 79 15.89 6.28 -17.83
C TYR A 79 15.13 5.49 -18.89
N LEU A 80 14.50 6.17 -19.85
CA LEU A 80 13.81 5.51 -20.96
C LEU A 80 14.75 4.66 -21.80
N LYS A 81 15.99 5.11 -22.02
CA LYS A 81 17.01 4.32 -22.70
C LYS A 81 17.27 2.99 -21.98
N VAL A 82 17.51 3.03 -20.67
CA VAL A 82 17.73 1.81 -19.86
C VAL A 82 16.52 0.89 -19.92
N ALA A 83 15.31 1.43 -19.78
CA ALA A 83 14.08 0.65 -19.88
C ALA A 83 13.90 -0.05 -21.24
N ASN A 84 14.26 0.64 -22.33
CA ASN A 84 14.14 0.12 -23.69
C ASN A 84 15.23 -0.91 -24.03
N GLU A 85 16.44 -0.75 -23.50
CA GLU A 85 17.55 -1.68 -23.71
C GLU A 85 17.43 -2.93 -22.83
N HIS A 86 16.70 -2.85 -21.70
CA HIS A 86 16.55 -3.93 -20.74
C HIS A 86 15.09 -4.26 -20.36
N PRO A 87 14.21 -4.55 -21.34
CA PRO A 87 12.79 -4.83 -21.08
C PRO A 87 12.62 -6.10 -20.23
N GLY A 88 11.61 -6.12 -19.36
CA GLY A 88 11.28 -7.28 -18.53
C GLY A 88 12.26 -7.58 -17.39
N THR A 89 13.32 -6.77 -17.22
CA THR A 89 14.21 -6.83 -16.06
C THR A 89 13.69 -5.94 -14.92
N SER A 90 14.03 -6.27 -13.67
CA SER A 90 13.65 -5.45 -12.51
C SER A 90 14.17 -4.01 -12.62
N ALA A 91 15.42 -3.86 -13.09
CA ALA A 91 16.02 -2.54 -13.28
C ALA A 91 15.40 -1.77 -14.46
N GLY A 92 15.01 -2.44 -15.55
CA GLY A 92 14.25 -1.83 -16.63
C GLY A 92 12.89 -1.29 -16.15
N GLY A 93 12.18 -2.06 -15.32
CA GLY A 93 10.97 -1.61 -14.65
C GLY A 93 11.23 -0.41 -13.73
N GLN A 94 12.25 -0.48 -12.87
CA GLN A 94 12.62 0.66 -12.03
C GLN A 94 12.94 1.91 -12.86
N ALA A 95 13.61 1.76 -14.01
CA ALA A 95 13.87 2.84 -14.93
C ALA A 95 12.58 3.43 -15.52
N LEU A 96 11.56 2.63 -15.86
CA LEU A 96 10.24 3.14 -16.29
C LEU A 96 9.57 3.97 -15.19
N LEU A 97 9.62 3.51 -13.94
CA LEU A 97 9.06 4.23 -12.79
C LEU A 97 9.75 5.59 -12.61
N LEU A 98 11.08 5.62 -12.69
CA LEU A 98 11.88 6.83 -12.57
C LEU A 98 11.68 7.78 -13.76
N ALA A 99 11.58 7.25 -14.98
CA ALA A 99 11.24 8.02 -16.16
C ALA A 99 9.86 8.69 -16.01
N GLY A 100 8.86 7.94 -15.55
CA GLY A 100 7.53 8.47 -15.27
C GLY A 100 7.56 9.61 -14.25
N GLY A 101 8.29 9.44 -13.14
CA GLY A 101 8.49 10.49 -12.14
C GLY A 101 9.17 11.73 -12.70
N ALA A 102 10.27 11.56 -13.44
CA ALA A 102 11.00 12.67 -14.05
C ALA A 102 10.16 13.42 -15.11
N LEU A 103 9.34 12.69 -15.89
CA LEU A 103 8.38 13.30 -16.83
C LEU A 103 7.29 14.07 -16.10
N PHE A 104 6.80 13.54 -14.98
CA PHE A 104 5.80 14.21 -14.15
C PHE A 104 6.34 15.53 -13.59
N GLU A 105 7.56 15.52 -13.04
CA GLU A 105 8.25 16.73 -12.56
C GLU A 105 8.50 17.74 -13.69
N ALA A 106 8.76 17.26 -14.90
CA ALA A 106 8.89 18.08 -16.10
C ALA A 106 7.54 18.63 -16.65
N GLY A 107 6.41 18.36 -15.99
CA GLY A 107 5.07 18.78 -16.42
C GLY A 107 4.51 17.99 -17.61
N LYS A 108 5.20 16.93 -18.04
CA LYS A 108 4.81 16.08 -19.17
C LYS A 108 3.89 14.95 -18.70
N PHE A 109 2.76 15.31 -18.13
CA PHE A 109 1.89 14.38 -17.41
C PHE A 109 1.36 13.22 -18.27
N LYS A 110 1.05 13.47 -19.54
CA LYS A 110 0.60 12.41 -20.46
C LYS A 110 1.71 11.41 -20.79
N GLU A 111 2.93 11.89 -20.99
CA GLU A 111 4.10 11.03 -21.20
C GLU A 111 4.42 10.24 -19.92
N ALA A 112 4.32 10.88 -18.75
CA ALA A 112 4.51 10.26 -17.45
C ALA A 112 3.52 9.10 -17.23
N GLN A 113 2.23 9.37 -17.45
CA GLN A 113 1.18 8.36 -17.38
C GLN A 113 1.50 7.16 -18.27
N ALA A 114 1.92 7.40 -19.52
CA ALA A 114 2.26 6.32 -20.44
C ALA A 114 3.41 5.42 -19.92
N GLN A 115 4.41 5.98 -19.23
CA GLN A 115 5.48 5.18 -18.65
C GLN A 115 5.03 4.39 -17.42
N PHE A 116 4.17 4.96 -16.57
CA PHE A 116 3.60 4.23 -15.45
C PHE A 116 2.66 3.11 -15.91
N ASP A 117 1.83 3.36 -16.93
CA ASP A 117 0.97 2.33 -17.52
C ASP A 117 1.81 1.21 -18.17
N ARG A 118 2.91 1.57 -18.85
CA ARG A 118 3.87 0.59 -19.38
C ARG A 118 4.51 -0.24 -18.27
N PHE A 119 4.92 0.39 -17.17
CA PHE A 119 5.41 -0.33 -16.00
C PHE A 119 4.37 -1.35 -15.50
N LEU A 120 3.10 -0.95 -15.40
CA LEU A 120 2.04 -1.84 -14.92
C LEU A 120 1.75 -2.99 -15.89
N GLY A 121 1.96 -2.78 -17.19
CA GLY A 121 1.84 -3.83 -18.20
C GLY A 121 3.01 -4.83 -18.17
N GLU A 122 4.24 -4.36 -17.97
CA GLU A 122 5.45 -5.20 -18.02
C GLU A 122 5.84 -5.78 -16.64
N HIS A 123 5.49 -5.09 -15.55
CA HIS A 123 5.94 -5.33 -14.18
C HIS A 123 4.80 -5.20 -13.15
N GLY A 124 3.57 -5.52 -13.53
CA GLY A 124 2.37 -5.32 -12.69
C GLY A 124 2.33 -6.13 -11.37
N ASP A 125 3.17 -7.17 -11.26
CA ASP A 125 3.38 -8.03 -10.09
C ASP A 125 4.53 -7.54 -9.19
N SER A 126 5.28 -6.52 -9.60
CA SER A 126 6.36 -5.93 -8.83
C SER A 126 5.87 -5.25 -7.55
N ALA A 127 6.71 -5.24 -6.52
CA ALA A 127 6.48 -4.46 -5.30
C ALA A 127 6.33 -2.95 -5.57
N LEU A 128 6.79 -2.46 -6.73
CA LEU A 128 6.66 -1.06 -7.14
C LEU A 128 5.36 -0.77 -7.91
N ALA A 129 4.51 -1.79 -8.17
CA ALA A 129 3.27 -1.61 -8.92
C ALA A 129 2.32 -0.61 -8.25
N SER A 130 2.25 -0.59 -6.93
CA SER A 130 1.43 0.39 -6.19
C SER A 130 1.92 1.82 -6.41
N GLN A 131 3.24 2.02 -6.45
CA GLN A 131 3.84 3.32 -6.76
C GLN A 131 3.52 3.77 -8.19
N ALA A 132 3.58 2.86 -9.16
CA ALA A 132 3.17 3.17 -10.54
C ALA A 132 1.67 3.51 -10.64
N ARG A 133 0.79 2.80 -9.91
CA ARG A 133 -0.66 3.11 -9.87
C ARG A 133 -0.93 4.51 -9.30
N ILE A 134 -0.21 4.91 -8.25
CA ILE A 134 -0.23 6.31 -7.75
C ILE A 134 0.24 7.26 -8.85
N GLY A 135 1.33 6.93 -9.53
CA GLY A 135 1.87 7.74 -10.63
C GLY A 135 0.86 7.98 -11.75
N VAL A 136 0.11 6.94 -12.16
CA VAL A 136 -0.99 7.05 -13.13
C VAL A 136 -2.07 8.00 -12.61
N ALA A 137 -2.53 7.81 -11.38
CA ALA A 137 -3.60 8.62 -10.80
C ALA A 137 -3.19 10.09 -10.64
N ALA A 138 -1.97 10.35 -10.15
CA ALA A 138 -1.40 11.68 -10.03
C ALA A 138 -1.22 12.35 -11.40
N SER A 139 -0.79 11.59 -12.41
CA SER A 139 -0.66 12.11 -13.78
C SER A 139 -2.00 12.49 -14.38
N LEU A 140 -3.07 11.74 -14.11
CA LEU A 140 -4.42 12.10 -14.54
C LEU A 140 -4.93 13.35 -13.81
N GLU A 141 -4.69 13.45 -12.50
CA GLU A 141 -5.03 14.62 -11.70
C GLU A 141 -4.33 15.89 -12.24
N ALA A 142 -3.05 15.79 -12.55
CA ALA A 142 -2.27 16.90 -13.11
C ALA A 142 -2.70 17.28 -14.55
N GLN A 143 -3.31 16.35 -15.29
CA GLN A 143 -3.95 16.63 -16.59
C GLN A 143 -5.32 17.31 -16.44
N GLY A 144 -5.84 17.45 -15.21
CA GLY A 144 -7.19 17.95 -14.93
C GLY A 144 -8.29 16.89 -15.12
N GLU A 145 -7.93 15.63 -15.30
CA GLU A 145 -8.86 14.50 -15.44
C GLU A 145 -9.31 13.96 -14.08
N ASP A 146 -9.78 14.86 -13.21
CA ASP A 146 -10.09 14.61 -11.79
C ASP A 146 -10.98 13.38 -11.56
N ALA A 147 -11.98 13.17 -12.41
CA ALA A 147 -12.90 12.04 -12.27
C ALA A 147 -12.20 10.69 -12.52
N GLN A 148 -11.29 10.65 -13.50
CA GLN A 148 -10.51 9.46 -13.80
C GLN A 148 -9.43 9.23 -12.72
N ALA A 149 -8.77 10.29 -12.27
CA ALA A 149 -7.83 10.24 -11.16
C ALA A 149 -8.49 9.68 -9.89
N ALA A 150 -9.67 10.20 -9.53
CA ALA A 150 -10.44 9.74 -8.38
C ALA A 150 -10.80 8.25 -8.49
N ALA A 151 -11.21 7.78 -9.66
CA ALA A 151 -11.49 6.37 -9.90
C ALA A 151 -10.24 5.48 -9.72
N LYS A 152 -9.06 5.94 -10.18
CA LYS A 152 -7.79 5.22 -10.01
C LYS A 152 -7.36 5.16 -8.53
N TYR A 153 -7.43 6.27 -7.80
CA TYR A 153 -7.13 6.28 -6.36
C TYR A 153 -8.10 5.37 -5.58
N GLN A 154 -9.39 5.44 -5.88
CA GLN A 154 -10.39 4.58 -5.23
C GLN A 154 -10.12 3.09 -5.48
N ALA A 155 -9.81 2.71 -6.72
CA ALA A 155 -9.47 1.33 -7.05
C ALA A 155 -8.20 0.85 -6.33
N LEU A 156 -7.19 1.71 -6.18
CA LEU A 156 -5.99 1.40 -5.42
C LEU A 156 -6.29 1.18 -3.93
N ILE A 157 -7.06 2.09 -3.31
CA ILE A 157 -7.47 2.01 -1.91
C ILE A 157 -8.25 0.71 -1.64
N SER A 158 -9.17 0.34 -2.54
CA SER A 158 -10.00 -0.85 -2.39
C SER A 158 -9.26 -2.16 -2.64
N SER A 159 -8.28 -2.18 -3.56
CA SER A 159 -7.57 -3.40 -3.92
C SER A 159 -6.41 -3.74 -2.99
N GLN A 160 -5.73 -2.74 -2.41
CA GLN A 160 -4.49 -2.92 -1.65
C GLN A 160 -4.49 -2.09 -0.35
N PRO A 161 -5.47 -2.25 0.55
CA PRO A 161 -5.73 -1.32 1.66
C PRO A 161 -4.58 -1.17 2.68
N ASN A 162 -3.61 -2.08 2.69
CA ASN A 162 -2.48 -2.09 3.62
C ASN A 162 -1.15 -1.65 2.98
N ASP A 163 -1.16 -1.21 1.72
CA ASP A 163 0.06 -0.74 1.05
C ASP A 163 0.52 0.61 1.63
N SER A 164 1.84 0.79 1.69
CA SER A 164 2.51 2.03 2.10
C SER A 164 2.04 3.28 1.35
N VAL A 165 1.54 3.15 0.11
CA VAL A 165 1.06 4.28 -0.68
C VAL A 165 -0.38 4.70 -0.39
N ILE A 166 -1.12 3.91 0.40
CA ILE A 166 -2.55 4.13 0.63
C ILE A 166 -2.83 5.44 1.35
N PRO A 167 -2.02 5.89 2.35
CA PRO A 167 -2.23 7.19 2.94
C PRO A 167 -2.18 8.34 1.92
N GLN A 168 -1.22 8.28 0.99
CA GLN A 168 -1.09 9.25 -0.10
C GLN A 168 -2.32 9.20 -1.02
N ALA A 169 -2.78 8.01 -1.41
CA ALA A 169 -3.97 7.85 -2.26
C ALA A 169 -5.23 8.42 -1.60
N LYS A 170 -5.43 8.15 -0.30
CA LYS A 170 -6.59 8.67 0.46
C LYS A 170 -6.56 10.19 0.56
N SER A 171 -5.40 10.78 0.83
CA SER A 171 -5.23 12.23 0.90
C SER A 171 -5.55 12.89 -0.45
N ALA A 172 -5.00 12.36 -1.55
CA ALA A 172 -5.28 12.87 -2.89
C ALA A 172 -6.77 12.72 -3.28
N LEU A 173 -7.38 11.56 -3.03
CA LEU A 173 -8.78 11.32 -3.31
C LEU A 173 -9.70 12.25 -2.49
N ALA A 174 -9.37 12.51 -1.23
CA ALA A 174 -10.12 13.44 -0.39
C ALA A 174 -10.12 14.86 -0.96
N ARG A 175 -8.95 15.37 -1.38
CA ARG A 175 -8.84 16.68 -2.07
C ARG A 175 -9.67 16.73 -3.36
N LEU A 176 -9.65 15.66 -4.15
CA LEU A 176 -10.48 15.55 -5.36
C LEU A 176 -11.98 15.56 -5.03
N TYR A 177 -12.39 14.94 -3.92
CA TYR A 177 -13.78 15.00 -3.45
C TYR A 177 -14.17 16.39 -2.96
N GLU A 178 -13.29 17.13 -2.29
CA GLU A 178 -13.55 18.53 -1.94
C GLU A 178 -13.77 19.39 -3.19
N LYS A 179 -12.93 19.23 -4.23
CA LYS A 179 -13.07 19.93 -5.51
C LYS A 179 -14.40 19.60 -6.21
N GLN A 180 -14.91 18.39 -6.00
CA GLN A 180 -16.20 17.93 -6.53
C GLN A 180 -17.41 18.29 -5.64
N GLY A 181 -17.21 18.97 -4.50
CA GLY A 181 -18.27 19.29 -3.54
C GLY A 181 -18.73 18.09 -2.69
N LYS A 182 -18.03 16.96 -2.74
CA LYS A 182 -18.32 15.74 -1.97
C LYS A 182 -17.65 15.79 -0.59
N TYR A 183 -17.98 16.83 0.18
CA TYR A 183 -17.29 17.14 1.43
C TYR A 183 -17.42 16.05 2.50
N ALA A 184 -18.57 15.36 2.56
CA ALA A 184 -18.75 14.24 3.50
C ALA A 184 -17.83 13.06 3.19
N ASP A 185 -17.61 12.74 1.91
CA ASP A 185 -16.71 11.67 1.48
C ASP A 185 -15.25 12.05 1.73
N ALA A 186 -14.88 13.31 1.47
CA ALA A 186 -13.55 13.84 1.80
C ALA A 186 -13.27 13.75 3.30
N LEU A 187 -14.22 14.20 4.13
CA LEU A 187 -14.11 14.15 5.59
C LEU A 187 -13.89 12.72 6.09
N ARG A 188 -14.63 11.75 5.55
CA ARG A 188 -14.48 10.33 5.91
C ARG A 188 -13.06 9.83 5.62
N LEU A 189 -12.51 10.14 4.44
CA LEU A 189 -11.16 9.72 4.06
C LEU A 189 -10.09 10.33 4.96
N TYR A 190 -10.19 11.63 5.29
CA TYR A 190 -9.26 12.25 6.23
C TYR A 190 -9.37 11.65 7.64
N GLN A 191 -10.59 11.35 8.12
CA GLN A 191 -10.79 10.68 9.41
C GLN A 191 -10.20 9.26 9.44
N GLU A 192 -10.20 8.56 8.32
CA GLU A 192 -9.51 7.26 8.23
C GLU A 192 -8.00 7.42 8.34
N LEU A 193 -7.42 8.48 7.77
CA LEU A 193 -5.98 8.79 7.89
C LEU A 193 -5.57 9.10 9.33
N THR A 194 -6.40 9.83 10.09
CA THR A 194 -6.09 10.15 11.49
C THR A 194 -6.23 8.93 12.43
N LYS A 195 -7.16 8.00 12.12
CA LYS A 195 -7.36 6.77 12.92
C LYS A 195 -6.27 5.73 12.75
N GLN A 196 -5.52 5.74 11.64
CA GLN A 196 -4.47 4.75 11.38
C GLN A 196 -3.19 4.95 12.24
N GLY A 197 -3.16 5.95 13.13
CA GLY A 197 -2.57 5.79 14.46
C GLY A 197 -1.05 5.82 14.60
N ASN A 198 -0.28 6.02 13.54
CA ASN A 198 1.11 6.45 13.68
C ASN A 198 1.18 7.96 13.54
N ASN A 199 1.99 8.62 14.38
CA ASN A 199 2.29 10.05 14.36
C ASN A 199 3.10 10.44 13.11
N ASP A 200 2.64 10.00 11.94
CA ASP A 200 3.22 10.19 10.62
C ASP A 200 2.63 11.46 9.99
N SER A 201 3.37 12.09 9.07
CA SER A 201 2.99 13.37 8.44
C SER A 201 1.57 13.38 7.86
N TRP A 202 1.06 12.25 7.40
CA TRP A 202 -0.30 12.12 6.85
C TRP A 202 -1.41 12.35 7.87
N SER A 203 -1.23 11.94 9.13
CA SER A 203 -2.26 12.13 10.16
C SER A 203 -2.35 13.59 10.60
N ALA A 204 -1.20 14.26 10.71
CA ALA A 204 -1.12 15.69 10.98
C ALA A 204 -1.74 16.52 9.84
N GLU A 205 -1.38 16.23 8.59
CA GLU A 205 -1.96 16.88 7.42
C GLU A 205 -3.48 16.67 7.36
N ALA A 206 -3.94 15.42 7.55
CA ALA A 206 -5.37 15.11 7.56
C ALA A 206 -6.12 15.84 8.68
N GLY A 207 -5.50 16.01 9.87
CA GLY A 207 -6.08 16.79 10.96
C GLY A 207 -6.34 18.25 10.58
N ILE A 208 -5.35 18.90 9.95
CA ILE A 208 -5.46 20.27 9.45
C ILE A 208 -6.58 20.36 8.40
N GLN A 209 -6.61 19.43 7.44
CA GLN A 209 -7.64 19.41 6.39
C GLN A 209 -9.05 19.20 6.97
N ILE A 210 -9.20 18.36 8.01
CA ILE A 210 -10.48 18.18 8.70
C ILE A 210 -10.95 19.48 9.36
N GLU A 211 -10.07 20.17 10.08
CA GLU A 211 -10.41 21.42 10.75
C GLU A 211 -10.84 22.50 9.75
N GLU A 212 -10.08 22.66 8.66
CA GLU A 212 -10.41 23.61 7.60
C GLU A 212 -11.75 23.25 6.93
N LEU A 213 -11.96 21.97 6.62
CA LEU A 213 -13.18 21.49 5.99
C LEU A 213 -14.40 21.74 6.90
N LEU A 214 -14.31 21.45 8.19
CA LEU A 214 -15.38 21.67 9.17
C LEU A 214 -15.59 23.15 9.53
N ALA A 215 -14.60 24.02 9.31
CA ALA A 215 -14.76 25.46 9.44
C ALA A 215 -15.56 26.04 8.27
N LYS A 216 -15.30 25.56 7.05
CA LYS A 216 -16.05 25.92 5.83
C LYS A 216 -17.42 25.27 5.77
N HIS A 217 -17.54 24.06 6.30
CA HIS A 217 -18.74 23.22 6.30
C HIS A 217 -19.12 22.75 7.72
N PRO A 218 -19.57 23.66 8.62
CA PRO A 218 -19.94 23.31 9.99
C PRO A 218 -21.05 22.26 10.08
N GLU A 219 -21.89 22.13 9.05
CA GLU A 219 -22.95 21.13 8.93
C GLU A 219 -22.44 19.67 8.94
N LEU A 220 -21.16 19.46 8.64
CA LEU A 220 -20.54 18.13 8.63
C LEU A 220 -20.00 17.72 10.00
N ARG A 221 -20.01 18.63 10.99
CA ARG A 221 -19.58 18.30 12.35
C ARG A 221 -20.50 17.20 12.89
N PRO A 222 -19.94 16.14 13.50
CA PRO A 222 -20.76 15.17 14.21
C PRO A 222 -21.62 15.93 15.20
N VAL A 223 -22.94 15.88 15.03
CA VAL A 223 -23.87 16.40 16.05
C VAL A 223 -23.59 15.55 17.28
N ALA A 224 -22.95 16.13 18.29
CA ALA A 224 -22.79 15.47 19.58
C ALA A 224 -24.19 14.96 19.96
N PRO A 225 -24.35 13.68 20.32
CA PRO A 225 -25.66 13.22 20.78
C PRO A 225 -26.06 14.19 21.88
N VAL A 226 -27.14 14.94 21.65
CA VAL A 226 -27.76 15.74 22.68
C VAL A 226 -28.06 14.74 23.78
N ALA A 227 -27.24 14.72 24.82
CA ALA A 227 -27.56 13.94 26.00
C ALA A 227 -28.99 14.39 26.35
N PRO A 228 -29.98 13.47 26.43
CA PRO A 228 -31.32 13.87 26.78
C PRO A 228 -31.17 14.69 28.04
N THR A 229 -31.58 15.96 27.98
CA THR A 229 -31.58 16.85 29.13
C THR A 229 -32.46 16.16 30.15
N SER A 230 -31.85 15.39 31.06
CA SER A 230 -32.55 14.88 32.23
C SER A 230 -33.18 16.10 32.87
N PRO A 231 -34.52 16.17 32.98
CA PRO A 231 -35.15 17.31 33.60
C PRO A 231 -34.54 17.44 35.00
N MET A 232 -33.91 18.59 35.26
CA MET A 232 -33.45 18.94 36.59
C MET A 232 -34.70 18.98 37.47
N ILE A 233 -34.98 17.90 38.19
CA ILE A 233 -35.94 17.94 39.29
C ILE A 233 -35.28 18.85 40.34
N PRO A 234 -35.82 20.05 40.63
CA PRO A 234 -35.29 20.85 41.70
C PRO A 234 -35.42 20.04 43.00
N LYS A 235 -34.29 19.75 43.64
CA LYS A 235 -34.27 19.25 45.02
C LYS A 235 -34.90 20.33 45.90
N SER A 236 -36.20 20.20 46.18
CA SER A 236 -36.84 20.97 47.23
C SER A 236 -36.15 20.63 48.55
N LEU A 237 -35.43 21.61 49.11
CA LEU A 237 -34.91 21.57 50.48
C LEU A 237 -36.07 21.34 51.45
N PRO A 238 -36.01 20.37 52.38
CA PRO A 238 -36.98 20.33 53.47
C PRO A 238 -36.75 21.53 54.40
N VAL A 239 -37.71 22.44 54.43
CA VAL A 239 -37.84 23.46 55.47
C VAL A 239 -38.20 22.75 56.78
N SER A 240 -37.19 22.53 57.63
CA SER A 240 -37.41 22.16 59.03
C SER A 240 -37.72 23.43 59.83
N THR A 241 -38.99 23.81 59.90
CA THR A 241 -39.49 24.71 60.95
C THR A 241 -40.06 23.86 62.08
N ASN A 242 -39.32 23.70 63.17
CA ASN A 242 -39.89 23.25 64.43
C ASN A 242 -39.53 24.26 65.52
N PHE A 243 -40.50 25.13 65.82
CA PHE A 243 -40.50 26.00 66.97
C PHE A 243 -40.90 25.19 68.21
N ALA A 244 -40.12 25.31 69.28
CA ALA A 244 -40.38 24.74 70.59
C ALA A 244 -41.56 25.42 71.31
N LYS A 245 -42.25 24.68 72.22
CA LYS A 245 -42.49 24.93 73.68
C LYS A 245 -43.80 24.23 74.17
N PRO A 246 -44.11 24.12 75.49
CA PRO A 246 -43.61 23.13 76.48
C PRO A 246 -44.70 22.31 77.24
N ALA A 247 -44.22 21.30 77.99
CA ALA A 247 -44.61 20.82 79.35
C ALA A 247 -46.09 20.56 79.76
N ASN A 248 -46.34 19.30 80.20
CA ASN A 248 -47.11 18.82 81.39
C ASN A 248 -47.60 17.38 81.11
N ASN A 249 -47.87 16.45 82.03
CA ASN A 249 -47.60 16.20 83.45
C ASN A 249 -48.11 14.75 83.71
N THR A 250 -47.52 14.04 84.68
CA THR A 250 -48.13 12.99 85.54
C THR A 250 -48.70 11.64 85.02
N THR A 251 -48.20 10.56 85.68
CA THR A 251 -48.89 9.28 86.08
C THR A 251 -49.38 8.33 84.97
N ASN A 252 -49.28 6.99 85.05
CA ASN A 252 -49.43 6.09 86.20
C ASN A 252 -48.83 4.68 85.88
N LYS A 253 -48.46 3.96 86.94
CA LYS A 253 -47.96 2.56 86.95
C LYS A 253 -49.15 1.58 87.09
N PRO A 254 -48.96 0.27 86.88
CA PRO A 254 -48.85 -0.62 88.05
C PRO A 254 -47.58 -1.48 88.12
#